data_AF-A0A956WEV9-F1
#
_entry.id   AF-A0A956WEV9-F1
#
_cell.length_a   1.000
_cell.length_b   1.000
_cell.length_c   1.000
_cell.angle_alpha   90.00
_cell.angle_beta   90.00
_cell.angle_gamma   90.00
#
_symmetry.space_group_name_H-M   'P 1'
#
loop_
_entity.id
_entity.type
_entity.pdbx_description
1 polymer ?
#
loop_
_entity_poly.entity_id
_entity_poly.type
_entity_poly.pdbx_seq_one_letter_code
_entity_poly.pdbx_strand_id
1 'polypeptide(L)'
;MASFPRISTKPIANLSGSLDRSTAGRIVQIVFFTYLTIIIAAYAAVLRQLYELGLQPCEENFCYGRQISANTFDQLASHGISAETYALVSTFVVLMIPIFAHVLVGIVVVQRPTAWLALFFMMTFALCSLGASEGIYLLEQLHPDWYRFVRVLEVPILFGFTALALFFPDGKMRPRWAWPVLALPLLDVVTFNRPQWLEDAPSLVRFVGQVWWEGSFLLLPICLIYRWRITTDPLQLRQIKLLFAGQLLISSFIVVDLLSNRLDSNALYSGGLPGIAFNLLWAIGVISMLVSLFIAANLGELFELRVAFGRAFIFSMLSILLLVAYVLSVGIISLVVSDANSAVPALLAT
;
A
#
# COMPACT_ATOMS: atom_id res chain seq x y z
N MET A 1 -32.66 7.34 34.55
CA MET A 1 -31.36 7.82 34.02
C MET A 1 -30.28 7.40 35.01
N ALA A 2 -29.53 6.36 34.70
CA ALA A 2 -28.47 5.85 35.57
C ALA A 2 -27.18 6.66 35.31
N SER A 3 -26.66 7.32 36.34
CA SER A 3 -25.37 8.01 36.30
C SER A 3 -24.25 6.98 36.22
N PHE A 4 -23.54 6.96 35.09
CA PHE A 4 -22.33 6.15 34.99
C PHE A 4 -21.24 6.74 35.90
N PRO A 5 -20.61 5.93 36.77
CA PRO A 5 -19.51 6.41 37.61
C PRO A 5 -18.33 6.85 36.74
N ARG A 6 -17.88 8.09 36.93
CA ARG A 6 -16.60 8.56 36.37
C ARG A 6 -15.48 7.73 36.99
N ILE A 7 -14.94 6.79 36.22
CA ILE A 7 -13.70 6.10 36.57
C ILE A 7 -12.59 7.16 36.52
N SER A 8 -12.19 7.63 37.70
CA SER A 8 -11.03 8.49 37.89
C SER A 8 -9.78 7.63 37.69
N THR A 9 -9.25 7.62 36.48
CA THR A 9 -7.94 7.05 36.19
C THR A 9 -6.88 7.97 36.80
N LYS A 10 -6.46 7.67 38.03
CA LYS A 10 -5.28 8.30 38.62
C LYS A 10 -4.11 8.12 37.64
N PRO A 11 -3.45 9.20 37.19
CA PRO A 11 -2.31 9.09 36.29
C PRO A 11 -1.21 8.33 37.03
N ILE A 12 -0.81 7.18 36.46
CA ILE A 12 0.38 6.45 36.88
C ILE A 12 1.55 7.41 36.67
N ALA A 13 2.11 7.91 37.77
CA ALA A 13 3.29 8.76 37.76
C ALA A 13 4.49 7.92 37.31
N ASN A 14 4.74 7.90 36.00
CA ASN A 14 5.93 7.30 35.41
C ASN A 14 7.15 8.13 35.82
N LEU A 15 7.94 7.56 36.74
CA LEU A 15 9.17 8.10 37.30
C LEU A 15 10.42 7.78 36.45
N SER A 16 10.28 7.39 35.18
CA SER A 16 11.43 7.16 34.29
C SER A 16 11.69 8.39 33.42
N GLY A 17 12.62 9.23 33.87
CA GLY A 17 13.34 10.24 33.09
C GLY A 17 12.47 11.22 32.30
N SER A 18 12.25 12.41 32.87
CA SER A 18 11.78 13.59 32.12
C SER A 18 12.86 14.11 31.16
N LEU A 19 13.49 13.23 30.39
CA LEU A 19 14.15 13.65 29.16
C LEU A 19 13.04 14.35 28.37
N ASP A 20 13.21 15.66 28.27
CA ASP A 20 12.14 16.62 28.07
C ASP A 20 11.29 16.19 26.87
N ARG A 21 10.02 15.79 27.11
CA ARG A 21 9.12 15.32 26.03
C ARG A 21 9.05 16.35 24.89
N SER A 22 9.29 17.63 25.21
CA SER A 22 9.40 18.70 24.23
C SER A 22 10.61 18.52 23.30
N THR A 23 11.76 18.08 23.82
CA THR A 23 12.99 17.83 23.05
C THR A 23 12.83 16.59 22.18
N ALA A 24 12.31 15.48 22.72
CA ALA A 24 12.04 14.27 21.94
C ALA A 24 11.06 14.56 20.78
N GLY A 25 10.01 15.33 21.04
CA GLY A 25 9.05 15.72 20.01
C GLY A 25 9.68 16.60 18.91
N ARG A 26 10.53 17.56 19.28
CA ARG A 26 11.27 18.40 18.32
C ARG A 26 12.23 17.58 17.46
N ILE A 27 12.95 16.63 18.05
CA ILE A 27 13.86 15.74 17.30
C ILE A 27 13.08 14.95 16.25
N VAL A 28 11.94 14.36 16.64
CA VAL A 28 11.07 13.63 15.72
C VAL A 28 10.60 14.50 14.55
N GLN A 29 10.17 15.73 14.82
CA GLN A 29 9.75 16.67 13.78
C GLN A 29 10.90 17.04 12.84
N ILE A 30 12.08 17.35 13.39
CA ILE A 30 13.28 17.68 12.59
C ILE A 30 13.65 16.51 11.69
N VAL A 31 13.69 15.28 12.23
CA VAL A 31 13.97 14.07 11.45
C VAL A 31 12.93 13.88 10.34
N PHE A 32 11.64 14.05 10.65
CA PHE A 32 10.57 13.93 9.67
C PHE A 32 10.69 14.96 8.54
N PHE A 33 10.89 16.24 8.86
CA PHE A 33 11.00 17.28 7.83
C PHE A 33 12.28 17.17 7.01
N THR A 34 13.38 16.74 7.62
CA THR A 34 14.63 16.43 6.91
C THR A 34 14.40 15.28 5.93
N TYR A 35 13.78 14.20 6.40
CA TYR A 35 13.40 13.06 5.57
C TYR A 35 12.48 13.49 4.42
N LEU A 36 11.39 14.21 4.71
CA LEU A 36 10.45 14.73 3.71
C LEU A 36 11.16 15.55 2.64
N THR A 37 12.11 16.40 3.02
CA THR A 37 12.89 17.22 2.09
C THR A 37 13.74 16.35 1.16
N ILE A 38 14.41 15.33 1.71
CA ILE A 38 15.20 14.37 0.91
C ILE A 38 14.29 13.64 -0.08
N ILE A 39 13.12 13.19 0.36
CA ILE A 39 12.17 12.47 -0.50
C ILE A 39 11.61 13.36 -1.60
N ILE A 40 11.20 14.59 -1.28
CA ILE A 40 10.72 15.55 -2.29
C ILE A 40 11.82 15.82 -3.31
N ALA A 41 13.07 16.00 -2.87
CA ALA A 41 14.19 16.21 -3.78
C ALA A 41 14.45 14.99 -4.68
N ALA A 42 14.40 13.78 -4.11
CA ALA A 42 14.53 12.52 -4.86
C ALA A 42 13.42 12.37 -5.91
N TYR A 43 12.16 12.63 -5.53
CA TYR A 43 11.06 12.62 -6.48
C TYR A 43 11.20 13.68 -7.54
N ALA A 44 11.58 14.91 -7.19
CA ALA A 44 11.77 15.97 -8.19
C ALA A 44 12.84 15.59 -9.23
N ALA A 45 13.90 14.89 -8.80
CA ALA A 45 14.93 14.39 -9.70
C ALA A 45 14.43 13.28 -10.64
N VAL A 46 13.64 12.33 -10.11
CA VAL A 46 13.15 11.16 -10.87
C VAL A 46 11.89 11.48 -11.70
N LEU A 47 11.10 12.48 -11.30
CA LEU A 47 9.81 12.78 -11.91
C LEU A 47 9.93 13.13 -13.39
N ARG A 48 10.95 13.93 -13.73
CA ARG A 48 11.23 14.28 -15.11
C ARG A 48 11.56 13.05 -15.95
N GLN A 49 12.38 12.14 -15.42
CA GLN A 49 12.77 10.91 -16.11
C GLN A 49 11.57 9.97 -16.30
N LEU A 50 10.70 9.82 -15.28
CA LEU A 50 9.47 9.04 -15.40
C LEU A 50 8.55 9.58 -16.49
N TYR A 51 8.41 10.91 -16.57
CA TYR A 51 7.63 11.54 -17.62
C TYR A 51 8.25 11.33 -19.00
N GLU A 52 9.56 11.57 -19.15
CA GLU A 52 10.28 11.38 -20.42
C GLU A 52 10.22 9.93 -20.91
N LEU A 53 10.33 8.95 -20.01
CA LEU A 53 10.17 7.53 -20.34
C LEU A 53 8.73 7.20 -20.76
N GLY A 54 7.73 7.81 -20.12
CA GLY A 54 6.33 7.63 -20.51
C GLY A 54 5.99 8.18 -21.90
N LEU A 55 6.86 9.00 -22.50
CA LEU A 55 6.69 9.49 -23.88
C LEU A 55 7.23 8.53 -24.94
N GLN A 56 8.03 7.54 -24.55
CA GLN A 56 8.78 6.70 -25.47
C GLN A 56 8.24 5.27 -25.49
N PRO A 57 8.03 4.67 -26.67
CA PRO A 57 7.76 3.24 -26.77
C PRO A 57 8.99 2.43 -26.35
N CYS A 58 8.76 1.28 -25.72
CA CYS A 58 9.83 0.28 -25.53
C CYS A 58 10.08 -0.44 -26.86
N GLU A 59 11.37 -0.64 -27.18
CA GLU A 59 11.82 -1.38 -28.38
C GLU A 59 11.98 -2.89 -28.11
N GLU A 60 12.12 -3.28 -26.84
CA GLU A 60 12.38 -4.66 -26.42
C GLU A 60 11.12 -5.38 -25.93
N ASN A 61 11.21 -6.70 -25.77
CA ASN A 61 10.14 -7.53 -25.18
C ASN A 61 9.84 -7.17 -23.71
N PHE A 62 10.73 -6.42 -23.06
CA PHE A 62 10.59 -5.95 -21.69
C PHE A 62 10.59 -4.42 -21.67
N CYS A 63 9.52 -3.83 -21.14
CA CYS A 63 9.39 -2.39 -21.01
C CYS A 63 9.76 -1.98 -19.59
N TYR A 64 10.52 -0.89 -19.44
CA TYR A 64 11.01 -0.45 -18.15
C TYR A 64 10.17 0.69 -17.59
N GLY A 65 9.88 0.60 -16.29
CA GLY A 65 9.06 1.58 -15.58
C GLY A 65 7.71 1.79 -16.29
N ARG A 66 7.51 3.00 -16.82
CA ARG A 66 6.26 3.42 -17.47
C ARG A 66 6.27 3.36 -18.99
N GLN A 67 7.29 2.77 -19.60
CA GLN A 67 7.28 2.52 -21.03
C GLN A 67 6.21 1.49 -21.39
N ILE A 68 5.60 1.66 -22.55
CA ILE A 68 4.61 0.73 -23.10
C ILE A 68 5.00 0.38 -24.54
N SER A 69 4.54 -0.78 -25.03
CA SER A 69 4.87 -1.21 -26.38
C SER A 69 4.36 -0.22 -27.43
N ALA A 70 5.03 -0.14 -28.58
CA ALA A 70 4.58 0.69 -29.69
C ALA A 70 3.13 0.36 -30.12
N ASN A 71 2.76 -0.93 -30.14
CA ASN A 71 1.39 -1.38 -30.41
C ASN A 71 0.40 -0.82 -29.36
N THR A 72 0.78 -0.79 -28.08
CA THR A 72 -0.05 -0.20 -27.03
C THR A 72 -0.22 1.31 -27.24
N PHE A 73 0.82 2.03 -27.69
CA PHE A 73 0.72 3.45 -28.04
C PHE A 73 -0.24 3.69 -29.20
N ASP A 74 -0.16 2.90 -30.27
CA ASP A 74 -1.06 3.00 -31.42
C ASP A 74 -2.51 2.74 -31.01
N GLN A 75 -2.73 1.75 -30.13
CA GLN A 75 -4.06 1.48 -29.55
C GLN A 75 -4.57 2.66 -28.72
N LEU A 76 -3.74 3.26 -27.85
CA LEU A 76 -4.12 4.45 -27.10
C LEU A 76 -4.45 5.63 -28.01
N ALA A 77 -3.67 5.85 -29.07
CA ALA A 77 -3.90 6.88 -30.06
C ALA A 77 -5.24 6.66 -30.79
N SER A 78 -5.60 5.41 -31.08
CA SER A 78 -6.90 5.07 -31.68
C SER A 78 -8.09 5.41 -30.76
N HIS A 79 -7.86 5.44 -29.44
CA HIS A 79 -8.83 5.90 -28.43
C HIS A 79 -8.73 7.41 -28.13
N GLY A 80 -7.91 8.16 -28.88
CA GLY A 80 -7.72 9.60 -28.70
C GLY A 80 -6.81 9.99 -27.54
N ILE A 81 -6.04 9.05 -26.98
CA ILE A 81 -5.10 9.30 -25.88
C ILE A 81 -3.71 9.48 -26.48
N SER A 82 -3.17 10.70 -26.40
CA SER A 82 -1.80 10.98 -26.83
C SER A 82 -0.76 10.41 -25.86
N ALA A 83 0.47 10.19 -26.35
CA ALA A 83 1.60 9.77 -25.51
C ALA A 83 1.85 10.75 -24.35
N GLU A 84 1.73 12.05 -24.59
CA GLU A 84 1.84 13.09 -23.57
C GLU A 84 0.78 12.94 -22.47
N THR A 85 -0.47 12.66 -22.86
CA THR A 85 -1.57 12.45 -21.91
C THR A 85 -1.32 11.20 -21.08
N TYR A 86 -0.89 10.11 -21.72
CA TYR A 86 -0.51 8.87 -21.04
C TYR A 86 0.60 9.11 -20.02
N ALA A 87 1.71 9.74 -20.44
CA ALA A 87 2.87 10.01 -19.59
C ALA A 87 2.50 10.88 -18.39
N LEU A 88 1.67 11.91 -18.59
CA LEU A 88 1.21 12.79 -17.52
C LEU A 88 0.35 12.04 -16.51
N VAL A 89 -0.64 11.27 -16.99
CA VAL A 89 -1.57 10.52 -16.11
C VAL A 89 -0.83 9.44 -15.33
N SER A 90 0.01 8.63 -15.99
CA SER A 90 0.74 7.55 -15.33
C SER A 90 1.70 8.09 -14.26
N THR A 91 2.39 9.20 -14.58
CA THR A 91 3.27 9.89 -13.65
C THR A 91 2.50 10.48 -12.46
N PHE A 92 1.35 11.10 -12.71
CA PHE A 92 0.49 11.63 -11.66
C PHE A 92 -0.01 10.54 -10.70
N VAL A 93 -0.47 9.40 -11.23
CA VAL A 93 -0.95 8.26 -10.42
C VAL A 93 0.13 7.77 -9.46
N VAL A 94 1.38 7.67 -9.91
CA VAL A 94 2.52 7.30 -9.04
C VAL A 94 2.73 8.30 -7.91
N LEU A 95 2.54 9.58 -8.16
CA LEU A 95 2.71 10.63 -7.15
C LEU A 95 1.57 10.69 -6.14
N MET A 96 0.39 10.14 -6.43
CA MET A 96 -0.74 10.21 -5.50
C MET A 96 -0.41 9.56 -4.16
N ILE A 97 0.02 8.29 -4.16
CA ILE A 97 0.34 7.55 -2.93
C ILE A 97 1.33 8.31 -2.03
N PRO A 98 2.53 8.73 -2.50
CA PRO A 98 3.49 9.41 -1.66
C PRO A 98 2.99 10.77 -1.18
N ILE A 99 2.30 11.55 -2.00
CA ILE A 99 1.74 12.85 -1.56
C ILE A 99 0.76 12.64 -0.41
N PHE A 100 -0.21 11.74 -0.58
CA PHE A 100 -1.20 11.46 0.46
C PHE A 100 -0.55 10.88 1.73
N ALA A 101 0.41 9.96 1.58
CA ALA A 101 1.13 9.38 2.71
C ALA A 101 1.86 10.46 3.53
N HIS A 102 2.63 11.34 2.89
CA HIS A 102 3.37 12.40 3.59
C HIS A 102 2.45 13.43 4.24
N VAL A 103 1.34 13.79 3.60
CA VAL A 103 0.34 14.69 4.20
C VAL A 103 -0.22 14.08 5.49
N LEU A 104 -0.65 12.81 5.45
CA LEU A 104 -1.21 12.13 6.62
C LEU A 104 -0.17 11.97 7.74
N VAL A 105 1.07 11.59 7.42
CA VAL A 105 2.16 11.49 8.42
C VAL A 105 2.49 12.86 9.00
N GLY A 106 2.59 13.90 8.16
CA GLY A 106 2.87 15.26 8.61
C GLY A 106 1.85 15.75 9.62
N ILE A 107 0.57 15.47 9.39
CA ILE A 107 -0.50 15.78 10.35
C ILE A 107 -0.27 15.03 11.67
N VAL A 108 0.00 13.72 11.63
CA VAL A 108 0.24 12.91 12.84
C VAL A 108 1.48 13.39 13.61
N VAL A 109 2.58 13.68 12.91
CA VAL A 109 3.84 14.11 13.51
C VAL A 109 3.72 15.49 14.15
N VAL A 110 2.99 16.42 13.53
CA VAL A 110 2.76 17.75 14.10
C VAL A 110 1.85 17.66 15.33
N GLN A 111 0.79 16.85 15.27
CA GLN A 111 -0.17 16.71 16.37
C GLN A 111 0.36 15.88 17.54
N ARG A 112 1.14 14.82 17.28
CA ARG A 112 1.56 13.82 18.28
C ARG A 112 3.00 13.35 18.10
N PRO A 113 4.00 14.24 18.15
CA PRO A 113 5.38 13.91 17.79
C PRO A 113 6.03 12.85 18.72
N THR A 114 5.53 12.67 19.94
CA THR A 114 6.08 11.71 20.91
C THR A 114 5.28 10.41 21.04
N ALA A 115 4.17 10.25 20.31
CA ALA A 115 3.42 9.02 20.36
C ALA A 115 4.19 7.92 19.64
N TRP A 116 4.28 6.71 20.22
CA TRP A 116 4.84 5.53 19.54
C TRP A 116 4.21 5.35 18.14
N LEU A 117 2.92 5.66 18.05
CA LEU A 117 2.16 5.63 16.80
C LEU A 117 2.71 6.59 15.74
N ALA A 118 3.23 7.76 16.11
CA ALA A 118 3.84 8.68 15.14
C ALA A 118 5.13 8.09 14.55
N LEU A 119 5.97 7.43 15.37
CA LEU A 119 7.15 6.70 14.90
C LEU A 119 6.78 5.58 13.93
N PHE A 120 5.76 4.78 14.26
CA PHE A 120 5.26 3.75 13.34
C PHE A 120 4.67 4.35 12.06
N PHE A 121 3.92 5.45 12.14
CA PHE A 121 3.42 6.13 10.94
C PHE A 121 4.56 6.67 10.07
N MET A 122 5.60 7.24 10.68
CA MET A 122 6.79 7.69 9.94
C MET A 122 7.51 6.51 9.26
N MET A 123 7.77 5.43 10.00
CA MET A 123 8.44 4.25 9.43
C MET A 123 7.59 3.60 8.34
N THR A 124 6.29 3.45 8.53
CA THR A 124 5.44 2.76 7.55
C THR A 124 5.16 3.64 6.34
N PHE A 125 4.71 4.87 6.54
CA PHE A 125 4.13 5.67 5.45
C PHE A 125 5.08 6.67 4.81
N ALA A 126 6.01 7.23 5.58
CA ALA A 126 7.00 8.10 4.99
C ALA A 126 7.89 7.28 4.04
N LEU A 127 8.25 6.05 4.42
CA LEU A 127 9.00 5.14 3.56
C LEU A 127 8.13 4.49 2.46
N CYS A 128 6.82 4.29 2.67
CA CYS A 128 5.91 3.75 1.64
C CYS A 128 5.97 4.50 0.30
N SER A 129 6.31 5.80 0.35
CA SER A 129 6.55 6.60 -0.83
C SER A 129 7.63 5.97 -1.73
N LEU A 130 8.83 5.74 -1.18
CA LEU A 130 9.96 5.16 -1.90
C LEU A 130 9.56 3.81 -2.53
N GLY A 131 9.06 2.89 -1.69
CA GLY A 131 8.78 1.49 -2.08
C GLY A 131 7.62 1.29 -3.06
N ALA A 132 6.62 2.16 -3.06
CA ALA A 132 5.43 1.99 -3.90
C ALA A 132 5.60 2.51 -5.34
N SER A 133 6.77 3.05 -5.70
CA SER A 133 7.00 3.60 -7.03
C SER A 133 7.80 2.63 -7.90
N GLU A 134 7.30 2.36 -9.11
CA GLU A 134 8.07 1.72 -10.19
C GLU A 134 9.38 2.47 -10.51
N GLY A 135 9.52 3.71 -10.00
CA GLY A 135 10.77 4.46 -10.02
C GLY A 135 11.95 3.75 -9.35
N ILE A 136 11.71 2.77 -8.47
CA ILE A 136 12.79 1.94 -7.91
C ILE A 136 13.47 1.07 -8.97
N TYR A 137 12.70 0.47 -9.88
CA TYR A 137 13.27 -0.31 -10.99
C TYR A 137 14.03 0.59 -11.97
N LEU A 138 13.56 1.82 -12.17
CA LEU A 138 14.29 2.81 -12.95
C LEU A 138 15.61 3.21 -12.27
N LEU A 139 15.59 3.35 -10.94
CA LEU A 139 16.77 3.66 -10.15
C LEU A 139 17.82 2.55 -10.23
N GLU A 140 17.40 1.28 -10.34
CA GLU A 140 18.31 0.14 -10.57
C GLU A 140 19.14 0.30 -11.83
N GLN A 141 18.53 0.79 -12.91
CA GLN A 141 19.21 0.96 -14.19
C GLN A 141 20.14 2.18 -14.20
N LEU A 142 19.63 3.31 -13.70
CA LEU A 142 20.37 4.57 -13.75
C LEU A 142 21.45 4.65 -12.66
N HIS A 143 21.17 4.08 -11.49
CA HIS A 143 21.99 4.18 -10.29
C HIS A 143 21.94 2.86 -9.46
N PRO A 144 22.55 1.77 -9.94
CA PRO A 144 22.45 0.44 -9.31
C PRO A 144 22.93 0.39 -7.85
N ASP A 145 23.89 1.24 -7.47
CA ASP A 145 24.35 1.37 -6.09
C ASP A 145 23.27 1.94 -5.16
N TRP A 146 22.48 2.91 -5.66
CA TRP A 146 21.37 3.51 -4.93
C TRP A 146 20.19 2.57 -4.82
N TYR A 147 19.96 1.71 -5.82
CA TYR A 147 18.90 0.73 -5.78
C TYR A 147 18.99 -0.16 -4.53
N ARG A 148 20.16 -0.77 -4.27
CA ARG A 148 20.35 -1.61 -3.06
C ARG A 148 20.01 -0.86 -1.77
N PHE A 149 20.43 0.40 -1.68
CA PHE A 149 20.13 1.24 -0.54
C PHE A 149 18.62 1.49 -0.38
N VAL A 150 17.93 1.87 -1.47
CA VAL A 150 16.49 2.10 -1.45
C VAL A 150 15.70 0.82 -1.13
N ARG A 151 16.16 -0.35 -1.60
CA ARG A 151 15.55 -1.64 -1.26
C ARG A 151 15.67 -1.97 0.22
N VAL A 152 16.81 -1.68 0.85
CA VAL A 152 16.96 -1.80 2.31
C VAL A 152 16.02 -0.85 3.06
N LEU A 153 15.67 0.30 2.47
CA LEU A 153 14.67 1.21 3.02
C LEU A 153 13.22 0.74 2.83
N GLU A 154 12.95 -0.29 2.02
CA GLU A 154 11.61 -0.89 1.91
C GLU A 154 11.26 -1.80 3.08
N VAL A 155 12.26 -2.42 3.69
CA VAL A 155 12.10 -3.37 4.79
C VAL A 155 11.32 -2.78 5.96
N PRO A 156 11.63 -1.56 6.44
CA PRO A 156 10.86 -0.94 7.50
C PRO A 156 9.44 -0.58 7.09
N ILE A 157 9.15 -0.39 5.79
CA ILE A 157 7.78 -0.17 5.27
C ILE A 157 6.94 -1.40 5.55
N LEU A 158 7.41 -2.55 5.05
CA LEU A 158 6.71 -3.82 5.12
C LEU A 158 6.59 -4.29 6.57
N PHE A 159 7.70 -4.21 7.31
CA PHE A 159 7.70 -4.48 8.73
C PHE A 159 6.73 -3.56 9.47
N GLY A 160 6.72 -2.26 9.13
CA GLY A 160 5.81 -1.28 9.70
C GLY A 160 4.33 -1.61 9.42
N PHE A 161 3.99 -2.02 8.21
CA PHE A 161 2.63 -2.44 7.84
C PHE A 161 2.18 -3.67 8.60
N THR A 162 3.00 -4.72 8.61
CA THR A 162 2.71 -5.95 9.33
C THR A 162 2.64 -5.70 10.83
N ALA A 163 3.56 -4.92 11.38
CA ALA A 163 3.55 -4.53 12.77
C ALA A 163 2.30 -3.72 13.12
N LEU A 164 1.87 -2.77 12.29
CA LEU A 164 0.64 -2.03 12.52
C LEU A 164 -0.55 -2.99 12.62
N ALA A 165 -0.73 -3.91 11.68
CA ALA A 165 -1.84 -4.87 11.76
C ALA A 165 -1.80 -5.75 13.04
N LEU A 166 -0.59 -6.13 13.49
CA LEU A 166 -0.41 -7.05 14.62
C LEU A 166 -0.38 -6.36 16.00
N PHE A 167 0.06 -5.11 16.09
CA PHE A 167 0.19 -4.37 17.35
C PHE A 167 -0.91 -3.33 17.55
N PHE A 168 -1.51 -2.77 16.49
CA PHE A 168 -2.54 -1.73 16.61
C PHE A 168 -3.92 -2.29 16.99
N PRO A 169 -4.68 -1.66 17.93
CA PRO A 169 -4.44 -0.33 18.50
C PRO A 169 -3.76 -0.28 19.87
N ASP A 170 -3.74 -1.38 20.63
CA ASP A 170 -3.32 -1.37 22.04
C ASP A 170 -1.80 -1.61 22.25
N GLY A 171 -1.04 -1.72 21.16
CA GLY A 171 0.40 -2.01 21.17
C GLY A 171 0.74 -3.45 21.56
N LYS A 172 -0.25 -4.32 21.77
CA LYS A 172 -0.03 -5.72 22.10
C LYS A 172 -0.12 -6.57 20.85
N MET A 173 0.88 -7.43 20.67
CA MET A 173 0.87 -8.37 19.55
C MET A 173 -0.24 -9.41 19.71
N ARG A 174 -1.18 -9.44 18.76
CA ARG A 174 -2.26 -10.43 18.71
C ARG A 174 -2.60 -10.76 17.26
N PRO A 175 -2.72 -12.06 16.89
CA PRO A 175 -2.49 -13.26 17.72
C PRO A 175 -1.01 -13.54 18.03
N ARG A 176 -0.73 -14.26 19.12
CA ARG A 176 0.66 -14.64 19.50
C ARG A 176 1.31 -15.60 18.50
N TRP A 177 0.52 -16.38 17.75
CA TRP A 177 1.07 -17.28 16.73
C TRP A 177 1.54 -16.53 15.48
N ALA A 178 1.20 -15.24 15.32
CA ALA A 178 1.59 -14.44 14.17
C ALA A 178 3.02 -13.87 14.25
N TRP A 179 3.85 -14.30 15.20
CA TRP A 179 5.27 -13.90 15.27
C TRP A 179 6.03 -14.15 13.97
N PRO A 180 5.84 -15.31 13.30
CA PRO A 180 6.47 -15.53 12.00
C PRO A 180 6.03 -14.52 10.95
N VAL A 181 4.82 -13.96 11.05
CA VAL A 181 4.31 -12.95 10.10
C VAL A 181 5.17 -11.68 10.15
N LEU A 182 5.71 -11.29 11.32
CA LEU A 182 6.65 -10.17 11.43
C LEU A 182 8.03 -10.44 10.82
N ALA A 183 8.41 -11.70 10.72
CA ALA A 183 9.68 -12.09 10.11
C ALA A 183 9.59 -12.15 8.57
N LEU A 184 8.37 -12.20 7.99
CA LEU A 184 8.20 -12.31 6.54
C LEU A 184 8.85 -11.14 5.78
N PRO A 185 8.66 -9.87 6.20
CA PRO A 185 9.36 -8.73 5.57
C PRO A 185 10.89 -8.79 5.66
N LEU A 186 11.43 -9.41 6.72
CA LEU A 186 12.87 -9.55 6.89
C LEU A 186 13.45 -10.62 5.96
N LEU A 187 12.68 -11.66 5.69
CA LEU A 187 13.05 -12.68 4.72
C LEU A 187 12.99 -12.14 3.29
N ASP A 188 12.09 -11.19 3.04
CA ASP A 188 12.02 -10.47 1.77
C ASP A 188 13.34 -9.79 1.42
N VAL A 189 14.03 -9.19 2.39
CA VAL A 189 15.36 -8.58 2.21
C VAL A 189 16.40 -9.58 1.69
N VAL A 190 16.31 -10.82 2.17
CA VAL A 190 17.25 -11.88 1.84
C VAL A 190 16.96 -12.44 0.45
N THR A 191 15.68 -12.49 0.05
CA THR A 191 15.25 -13.04 -1.24
C THR A 191 15.20 -12.00 -2.37
N PHE A 192 14.94 -10.72 -2.07
CA PHE A 192 14.77 -9.64 -3.05
C PHE A 192 15.98 -8.75 -3.28
N ASN A 193 17.03 -8.82 -2.45
CA ASN A 193 18.37 -8.36 -2.87
C ASN A 193 18.95 -9.29 -3.91
N ARG A 194 18.14 -9.71 -4.90
CA ARG A 194 18.35 -10.81 -5.84
C ARG A 194 19.78 -10.78 -6.35
N PRO A 195 20.69 -11.54 -5.76
CA PRO A 195 21.90 -11.85 -6.50
C PRO A 195 21.45 -12.59 -7.77
N GLN A 196 22.10 -12.38 -8.91
CA GLN A 196 21.68 -12.92 -10.22
C GLN A 196 21.30 -14.41 -10.19
N TRP A 197 21.91 -15.20 -9.29
CA TRP A 197 21.56 -16.61 -9.07
C TRP A 197 20.10 -16.89 -8.67
N LEU A 198 19.37 -15.88 -8.19
CA LEU A 198 17.96 -16.00 -7.82
C LEU A 198 17.01 -15.80 -9.02
N GLU A 199 17.48 -15.16 -10.10
CA GLU A 199 16.75 -15.13 -11.38
C GLU A 199 16.83 -16.48 -12.08
N ASP A 200 17.98 -17.16 -11.92
CA ASP A 200 18.16 -18.56 -12.29
C ASP A 200 17.53 -19.55 -11.30
N ALA A 201 16.86 -19.06 -10.25
CA ALA A 201 16.28 -19.93 -9.24
C ALA A 201 15.17 -20.80 -9.86
N PRO A 202 15.03 -22.05 -9.38
CA PRO A 202 13.93 -22.92 -9.79
C PRO A 202 12.58 -22.21 -9.63
N SER A 203 11.65 -22.49 -10.54
CA SER A 203 10.28 -21.94 -10.52
C SER A 203 9.58 -22.07 -9.17
N LEU A 204 9.89 -23.14 -8.41
CA LEU A 204 9.43 -23.35 -7.05
C LEU A 204 9.86 -22.24 -6.08
N VAL A 205 11.11 -21.75 -6.16
CA VAL A 205 11.63 -20.70 -5.27
C VAL A 205 10.91 -19.38 -5.55
N ARG A 206 10.74 -19.04 -6.83
CA ARG A 206 9.98 -17.85 -7.25
C ARG A 206 8.52 -17.94 -6.79
N PHE A 207 7.90 -19.12 -6.95
CA PHE A 207 6.54 -19.36 -6.48
C PHE A 207 6.42 -19.21 -4.96
N VAL A 208 7.34 -19.80 -4.19
CA VAL A 208 7.35 -19.68 -2.73
C VAL A 208 7.53 -18.21 -2.33
N GLY A 209 8.45 -17.47 -2.96
CA GLY A 209 8.64 -16.04 -2.70
C GLY A 209 7.39 -15.21 -3.00
N GLN A 210 6.70 -15.48 -4.11
CA GLN A 210 5.45 -14.81 -4.46
C GLN A 210 4.32 -15.12 -3.47
N VAL A 211 4.06 -16.41 -3.20
CA VAL A 211 3.05 -16.85 -2.21
C VAL A 211 3.36 -16.27 -0.83
N TRP A 212 4.64 -16.13 -0.50
CA TRP A 212 5.09 -15.55 0.76
C TRP A 212 4.80 -14.05 0.84
N TRP A 213 5.17 -13.29 -0.19
CA TRP A 213 4.91 -11.87 -0.30
C TRP A 213 3.42 -11.56 -0.20
N GLU A 214 2.62 -12.14 -1.10
CA GLU A 214 1.19 -11.86 -1.21
C GLU A 214 0.42 -12.48 -0.04
N GLY A 215 0.82 -13.69 0.38
CA GLY A 215 0.25 -14.38 1.53
C GLY A 215 0.38 -13.56 2.82
N SER A 216 1.46 -12.78 2.97
CA SER A 216 1.62 -11.88 4.13
C SER A 216 0.49 -10.87 4.23
N PHE A 217 0.09 -10.24 3.12
CA PHE A 217 -1.00 -9.28 3.08
C PHE A 217 -2.37 -9.95 3.26
N LEU A 218 -2.55 -11.17 2.73
CA LEU A 218 -3.78 -11.96 2.88
C LEU A 218 -3.98 -12.47 4.33
N LEU A 219 -2.88 -12.66 5.08
CA LEU A 219 -2.94 -13.03 6.49
C LEU A 219 -3.35 -11.86 7.41
N LEU A 220 -3.15 -10.60 6.99
CA LEU A 220 -3.49 -9.44 7.81
C LEU A 220 -4.99 -9.34 8.11
N PRO A 221 -5.93 -9.47 7.13
CA PRO A 221 -7.36 -9.57 7.41
C PRO A 221 -7.71 -10.64 8.46
N ILE A 222 -7.07 -11.81 8.40
CA ILE A 222 -7.31 -12.91 9.34
C ILE A 222 -6.87 -12.50 10.76
N CYS A 223 -5.70 -11.87 10.89
CA CYS A 223 -5.20 -11.36 12.16
C CYS A 223 -6.14 -10.28 12.73
N LEU A 224 -6.65 -9.38 11.89
CA LEU A 224 -7.60 -8.34 12.27
C LEU A 224 -8.96 -8.92 12.70
N ILE A 225 -9.46 -9.96 12.02
CA ILE A 225 -10.67 -10.69 12.40
C ILE A 225 -10.47 -11.37 13.76
N TYR A 226 -9.36 -12.06 13.96
CA TYR A 226 -9.03 -12.69 15.25
C TYR A 226 -9.03 -11.64 16.36
N ARG A 227 -8.38 -10.50 16.14
CA ARG A 227 -8.32 -9.41 17.12
C ARG A 227 -9.70 -8.80 17.39
N TRP A 228 -10.51 -8.61 16.35
CA TRP A 228 -11.87 -8.13 16.48
C TRP A 228 -12.71 -9.03 17.40
N ARG A 229 -12.55 -10.35 17.31
CA ARG A 229 -13.30 -11.32 18.14
C ARG A 229 -12.96 -11.26 19.63
N ILE A 230 -11.72 -10.93 19.97
CA ILE A 230 -11.22 -10.95 21.37
C ILE A 230 -11.24 -9.58 22.05
N THR A 231 -11.49 -8.50 21.29
CA THR A 231 -11.44 -7.13 21.81
C THR A 231 -12.78 -6.75 22.42
N THR A 232 -12.79 -6.33 23.68
CA THR A 232 -14.02 -5.92 24.38
C THR A 232 -14.23 -4.40 24.39
N ASP A 233 -13.16 -3.62 24.22
CA ASP A 233 -13.22 -2.16 24.24
C ASP A 233 -13.93 -1.62 22.97
N PRO A 234 -15.05 -0.87 23.11
CA PRO A 234 -15.79 -0.34 21.98
C PRO A 234 -14.99 0.64 21.11
N LEU A 235 -14.01 1.34 21.68
CA LEU A 235 -13.15 2.23 20.89
C LEU A 235 -12.24 1.41 19.97
N GLN A 236 -11.54 0.44 20.53
CA GLN A 236 -10.63 -0.44 19.79
C GLN A 236 -11.37 -1.25 18.72
N LEU A 237 -12.58 -1.72 19.00
CA LEU A 237 -13.41 -2.40 18.02
C LEU A 237 -13.68 -1.54 16.78
N ARG A 238 -13.91 -0.23 16.95
CA ARG A 238 -14.11 0.69 15.82
C ARG A 238 -12.80 0.93 15.06
N GLN A 239 -11.69 1.08 15.76
CA GLN A 239 -10.37 1.24 15.16
C GLN A 239 -9.99 0.02 14.30
N ILE A 240 -10.23 -1.20 14.82
CA ILE A 240 -9.98 -2.45 14.10
C ILE A 240 -10.89 -2.56 12.87
N LYS A 241 -12.18 -2.19 12.97
CA LYS A 241 -13.11 -2.21 11.82
C LYS A 241 -12.67 -1.29 10.69
N LEU A 242 -12.21 -0.07 11.01
CA LEU A 242 -11.70 0.87 10.02
C LEU A 242 -10.43 0.31 9.35
N LEU A 243 -9.48 -0.16 10.15
CA LEU A 243 -8.25 -0.77 9.63
C LEU A 243 -8.55 -1.99 8.75
N PHE A 244 -9.49 -2.84 9.17
CA PHE A 244 -9.94 -3.99 8.40
C PHE A 244 -10.55 -3.61 7.06
N ALA A 245 -11.38 -2.55 7.00
CA ALA A 245 -11.96 -2.08 5.75
C ALA A 245 -10.88 -1.66 4.73
N GLY A 246 -9.90 -0.86 5.17
CA GLY A 246 -8.78 -0.46 4.33
C GLY A 246 -7.91 -1.65 3.89
N GLN A 247 -7.59 -2.56 4.82
CA GLN A 247 -6.78 -3.74 4.54
C GLN A 247 -7.48 -4.71 3.56
N LEU A 248 -8.79 -4.91 3.71
CA LEU A 248 -9.57 -5.80 2.83
C LEU A 248 -9.50 -5.33 1.38
N LEU A 249 -9.54 -4.01 1.17
CA LEU A 249 -9.52 -3.40 -0.15
C LEU A 249 -8.17 -3.63 -0.86
N ILE A 250 -7.05 -3.45 -0.17
CA ILE A 250 -5.71 -3.82 -0.70
C ILE A 250 -5.57 -5.32 -0.90
N SER A 251 -6.03 -6.12 0.05
CA SER A 251 -5.98 -7.57 -0.05
C SER A 251 -6.75 -8.05 -1.29
N SER A 252 -7.87 -7.39 -1.62
CA SER A 252 -8.62 -7.69 -2.83
C SER A 252 -7.80 -7.41 -4.09
N PHE A 253 -7.07 -6.28 -4.16
CA PHE A 253 -6.18 -5.99 -5.28
C PHE A 253 -5.04 -6.99 -5.42
N ILE A 254 -4.48 -7.47 -4.32
CA ILE A 254 -3.44 -8.50 -4.35
C ILE A 254 -3.99 -9.81 -4.93
N VAL A 255 -5.24 -10.16 -4.66
CA VAL A 255 -5.89 -11.32 -5.29
C VAL A 255 -6.04 -11.12 -6.80
N VAL A 256 -6.37 -9.90 -7.24
CA VAL A 256 -6.46 -9.57 -8.68
C VAL A 256 -5.11 -9.69 -9.35
N ASP A 257 -4.08 -9.11 -8.75
CA ASP A 257 -2.70 -9.17 -9.21
C ASP A 257 -2.25 -10.63 -9.39
N LEU A 258 -2.50 -11.44 -8.37
CA LEU A 258 -2.31 -12.90 -8.39
C LEU A 258 -3.01 -13.61 -9.54
N LEU A 259 -4.31 -13.34 -9.74
CA LEU A 259 -5.11 -13.99 -10.78
C LEU A 259 -4.62 -13.55 -12.17
N SER A 260 -4.32 -12.26 -12.35
CA SER A 260 -3.82 -11.74 -13.63
C SER A 260 -2.47 -12.35 -14.02
N ASN A 261 -1.54 -12.48 -13.06
CA ASN A 261 -0.25 -13.15 -13.25
C ASN A 261 -0.39 -14.63 -13.61
N ARG A 262 -1.52 -15.27 -13.29
CA ARG A 262 -1.79 -16.69 -13.58
C ARG A 262 -2.51 -16.94 -14.88
N LEU A 263 -3.31 -15.98 -15.34
CA LEU A 263 -4.08 -16.09 -16.57
C LEU A 263 -3.25 -15.76 -17.83
N ASP A 264 -1.94 -15.56 -17.67
CA ASP A 264 -0.99 -15.11 -18.71
C ASP A 264 -1.50 -13.86 -19.46
N SER A 265 -2.40 -13.11 -18.81
CA SER A 265 -3.00 -11.91 -19.34
C SER A 265 -2.04 -10.75 -19.09
N ASN A 266 -0.92 -10.79 -19.82
CA ASN A 266 -0.01 -9.66 -19.96
C ASN A 266 -0.79 -8.38 -20.30
N ALA A 267 -2.01 -8.47 -20.83
CA ALA A 267 -2.95 -7.37 -21.02
C ALA A 267 -3.16 -6.43 -19.81
N LEU A 268 -3.04 -6.89 -18.56
CA LEU A 268 -3.17 -6.02 -17.38
C LEU A 268 -1.87 -5.28 -17.04
N TYR A 269 -0.72 -5.83 -17.40
CA TYR A 269 0.61 -5.27 -17.12
C TYR A 269 1.31 -4.66 -18.35
N SER A 270 0.80 -4.89 -19.56
CA SER A 270 1.36 -4.41 -20.84
C SER A 270 1.15 -2.91 -21.07
N GLY A 271 0.67 -2.21 -20.03
CA GLY A 271 0.38 -0.78 -20.05
C GLY A 271 -0.98 -0.44 -20.67
N GLY A 272 -1.07 0.73 -21.29
CA GLY A 272 -2.31 1.19 -21.91
C GLY A 272 -3.41 1.55 -20.91
N LEU A 273 -4.66 1.54 -21.39
CA LEU A 273 -5.83 1.90 -20.57
C LEU A 273 -6.07 0.93 -19.41
N PRO A 274 -6.01 -0.41 -19.59
CA PRO A 274 -6.20 -1.36 -18.49
C PRO A 274 -5.11 -1.23 -17.43
N GLY A 275 -3.85 -1.06 -17.84
CA GLY A 275 -2.74 -0.84 -16.92
C GLY A 275 -2.88 0.46 -16.11
N ILE A 276 -3.29 1.57 -16.73
CA ILE A 276 -3.58 2.82 -16.00
C ILE A 276 -4.71 2.61 -14.98
N ALA A 277 -5.80 1.97 -15.40
CA ALA A 277 -6.95 1.73 -14.54
C ALA A 277 -6.56 0.86 -13.33
N PHE A 278 -5.78 -0.20 -13.56
CA PHE A 278 -5.26 -1.07 -12.51
C PHE A 278 -4.37 -0.29 -11.53
N ASN A 279 -3.41 0.49 -12.02
CA ASN A 279 -2.53 1.32 -11.20
C ASN A 279 -3.31 2.36 -10.38
N LEU A 280 -4.32 3.00 -10.97
CA LEU A 280 -5.17 3.96 -10.27
C LEU A 280 -5.98 3.29 -9.16
N LEU A 281 -6.57 2.13 -9.46
CA LEU A 281 -7.31 1.35 -8.48
C LEU A 281 -6.41 0.88 -7.34
N TRP A 282 -5.20 0.40 -7.64
CA TRP A 282 -4.17 0.09 -6.65
C TRP A 282 -3.85 1.30 -5.77
N ALA A 283 -3.61 2.47 -6.37
CA ALA A 283 -3.34 3.70 -5.64
C ALA A 283 -4.50 4.11 -4.72
N ILE A 284 -5.74 4.02 -5.21
CA ILE A 284 -6.95 4.22 -4.40
C ILE A 284 -6.95 3.23 -3.24
N GLY A 285 -6.56 1.98 -3.47
CA GLY A 285 -6.51 0.97 -2.42
C GLY A 285 -5.51 1.26 -1.33
N VAL A 286 -4.28 1.58 -1.71
CA VAL A 286 -3.24 2.02 -0.78
C VAL A 286 -3.72 3.23 0.01
N ILE A 287 -4.15 4.31 -0.66
CA ILE A 287 -4.63 5.54 -0.01
C ILE A 287 -5.79 5.26 0.94
N SER A 288 -6.71 4.37 0.57
CA SER A 288 -7.84 3.98 1.41
C SER A 288 -7.40 3.32 2.72
N MET A 289 -6.37 2.47 2.68
CA MET A 289 -5.75 1.92 3.89
C MET A 289 -5.05 2.99 4.70
N LEU A 290 -4.28 3.89 4.06
CA LEU A 290 -3.59 4.99 4.75
C LEU A 290 -4.59 5.84 5.52
N VAL A 291 -5.67 6.25 4.86
CA VAL A 291 -6.75 7.06 5.45
C VAL A 291 -7.46 6.28 6.54
N SER A 292 -7.77 5.00 6.32
CA SER A 292 -8.40 4.14 7.34
C SER A 292 -7.57 4.05 8.61
N LEU A 293 -6.26 3.83 8.48
CA LEU A 293 -5.36 3.79 9.63
C LEU A 293 -5.25 5.16 10.29
N PHE A 294 -5.12 6.24 9.52
CA PHE A 294 -5.08 7.60 10.05
C PHE A 294 -6.34 7.93 10.88
N ILE A 295 -7.52 7.62 10.35
CA ILE A 295 -8.78 7.82 11.08
C ILE A 295 -8.82 6.92 12.32
N ALA A 296 -8.45 5.65 12.19
CA ALA A 296 -8.41 4.72 13.33
C ALA A 296 -7.47 5.23 14.44
N ALA A 297 -6.28 5.70 14.09
CA ALA A 297 -5.29 6.26 15.00
C ALA A 297 -5.78 7.50 15.76
N ASN A 298 -6.64 8.29 15.13
CA ASN A 298 -7.14 9.55 15.68
C ASN A 298 -8.56 9.45 16.27
N LEU A 299 -9.22 8.29 16.16
CA LEU A 299 -10.62 8.09 16.56
C LEU A 299 -10.92 8.41 18.04
N GLY A 300 -9.91 8.33 18.91
CA GLY A 300 -10.03 8.66 20.33
C GLY A 300 -10.21 10.16 20.62
N GLU A 301 -9.73 11.04 19.74
CA GLU A 301 -9.74 12.50 19.93
C GLU A 301 -10.69 13.23 18.96
N LEU A 302 -11.01 12.61 17.82
CA LEU A 302 -11.88 13.16 16.78
C LEU A 302 -13.38 13.02 17.14
N PHE A 303 -13.80 13.46 18.34
CA PHE A 303 -15.16 13.27 18.82
C PHE A 303 -16.22 13.91 17.89
N GLU A 304 -15.90 15.06 17.28
CA GLU A 304 -16.81 15.79 16.38
C GLU A 304 -16.84 15.22 14.95
N LEU A 305 -15.67 14.85 14.41
CA LEU A 305 -15.56 14.19 13.10
C LEU A 305 -16.21 12.79 13.08
N ARG A 306 -16.44 12.20 14.26
CA ARG A 306 -17.03 10.88 14.48
C ARG A 306 -18.43 10.71 13.87
N VAL A 307 -19.24 11.78 13.84
CA VAL A 307 -20.63 11.70 13.34
C VAL A 307 -20.68 11.85 11.82
N ALA A 308 -19.85 12.74 11.26
CA ALA A 308 -19.81 12.99 9.81
C ALA A 308 -19.12 11.85 9.04
N PHE A 309 -17.99 11.34 9.53
CA PHE A 309 -17.19 10.36 8.78
C PHE A 309 -17.76 8.94 8.83
N GLY A 310 -18.42 8.54 9.92
CA GLY A 310 -18.77 7.14 10.13
C GLY A 310 -19.65 6.53 9.03
N ARG A 311 -20.65 7.26 8.54
CA ARG A 311 -21.53 6.77 7.47
C ARG A 311 -20.93 7.01 6.09
N ALA A 312 -20.47 8.23 5.82
CA ALA A 312 -19.92 8.59 4.51
C ALA A 312 -18.70 7.74 4.13
N PHE A 313 -17.80 7.47 5.08
CA PHE A 313 -16.62 6.66 4.82
C PHE A 313 -16.96 5.20 4.52
N ILE A 314 -17.87 4.60 5.29
CA ILE A 314 -18.29 3.21 5.05
C ILE A 314 -18.99 3.09 3.69
N PHE A 315 -19.88 4.02 3.34
CA PHE A 315 -20.54 4.00 2.04
C PHE A 315 -19.54 4.21 0.90
N SER A 316 -18.59 5.15 1.04
CA SER A 316 -17.55 5.36 0.04
C SER A 316 -16.68 4.12 -0.15
N MET A 317 -16.24 3.46 0.94
CA MET A 317 -15.47 2.22 0.89
C MET A 317 -16.28 1.09 0.22
N LEU A 318 -17.55 0.95 0.58
CA LEU A 318 -18.41 -0.08 0.00
C LEU A 318 -18.64 0.17 -1.50
N SER A 319 -18.84 1.43 -1.91
CA SER A 319 -18.97 1.81 -3.31
C SER A 319 -17.68 1.53 -4.10
N ILE A 320 -16.51 1.81 -3.54
CA ILE A 320 -15.22 1.48 -4.18
C ILE A 320 -15.05 -0.04 -4.27
N LEU A 321 -15.34 -0.79 -3.20
CA LEU A 321 -15.30 -2.27 -3.22
C LEU A 321 -16.25 -2.84 -4.27
N LEU A 322 -17.46 -2.30 -4.39
CA LEU A 322 -18.45 -2.75 -5.36
C LEU A 322 -18.03 -2.38 -6.78
N LEU A 323 -17.43 -1.21 -6.99
CA LEU A 323 -16.83 -0.81 -8.27
C LEU A 323 -15.67 -1.74 -8.65
N VAL A 324 -14.75 -2.04 -7.71
CA VAL A 324 -13.65 -2.98 -7.93
C VAL A 324 -14.21 -4.36 -8.27
N ALA A 325 -15.14 -4.89 -7.48
CA ALA A 325 -15.78 -6.17 -7.74
C ALA A 325 -16.48 -6.21 -9.11
N TYR A 326 -17.12 -5.11 -9.52
CA TYR A 326 -17.74 -4.97 -10.83
C TYR A 326 -16.71 -4.95 -11.97
N VAL A 327 -15.67 -4.13 -11.87
CA VAL A 327 -14.59 -4.09 -12.87
C VAL A 327 -13.92 -5.44 -12.99
N LEU A 328 -13.75 -6.16 -11.87
CA LEU A 328 -13.18 -7.50 -11.86
C LEU A 328 -14.09 -8.54 -12.50
N SER A 329 -15.38 -8.55 -12.17
CA SER A 329 -16.30 -9.49 -12.77
C SER A 329 -16.42 -9.27 -14.27
N VAL A 330 -16.54 -8.01 -14.71
CA VAL A 330 -16.57 -7.66 -16.13
C VAL A 330 -15.24 -7.99 -16.82
N GLY A 331 -14.12 -7.67 -16.19
CA GLY A 331 -12.79 -7.96 -16.72
C GLY A 331 -12.55 -9.47 -16.89
N ILE A 332 -12.86 -10.28 -15.87
CA ILE A 332 -12.75 -11.74 -15.93
C ILE A 332 -13.68 -12.31 -17.01
N ILE A 333 -14.94 -11.86 -17.07
CA ILE A 333 -15.89 -12.30 -18.10
C ILE A 333 -15.36 -11.92 -19.48
N SER A 334 -14.88 -10.69 -19.66
CA SER A 334 -14.32 -10.23 -20.93
C SER A 334 -13.11 -11.06 -21.36
N LEU A 335 -12.21 -11.41 -20.43
CA LEU A 335 -11.06 -12.28 -20.71
C LEU A 335 -11.52 -13.67 -21.14
N VAL A 336 -12.44 -14.28 -20.39
CA VAL A 336 -13.02 -15.61 -20.70
C VAL A 336 -13.74 -15.62 -22.05
N VAL A 337 -14.44 -14.54 -22.40
CA VAL A 337 -15.19 -14.42 -23.67
C VAL A 337 -14.28 -14.08 -24.85
N SER A 338 -13.23 -13.29 -24.64
CA SER A 338 -12.28 -12.91 -25.69
C SER A 338 -11.41 -14.09 -26.16
N ASP A 339 -11.22 -15.08 -25.29
CA ASP A 339 -10.54 -16.32 -25.63
C ASP A 339 -11.52 -17.30 -26.30
N ALA A 340 -11.95 -16.94 -27.52
CA ALA A 340 -13.01 -17.61 -28.30
C ALA A 340 -12.72 -19.08 -28.67
N ASN A 341 -11.53 -19.59 -28.33
CA ASN A 341 -11.15 -21.00 -28.48
C ASN A 341 -11.12 -21.77 -27.14
N SER A 342 -11.34 -21.11 -26.01
CA SER A 342 -11.36 -21.76 -24.69
C SER A 342 -12.69 -22.49 -24.48
N ALA A 343 -12.66 -23.71 -23.93
CA ALA A 343 -13.86 -24.54 -23.70
C ALA A 343 -14.82 -24.01 -22.62
N VAL A 344 -14.54 -22.83 -22.05
CA VAL A 344 -15.22 -22.26 -20.89
C VAL A 344 -16.63 -21.73 -21.20
N PRO A 345 -16.90 -21.06 -22.35
CA PRO A 345 -18.26 -20.66 -22.72
C PRO A 345 -19.20 -21.87 -22.94
N ALA A 346 -18.67 -23.00 -23.41
CA ALA A 346 -19.44 -24.23 -23.61
C ALA A 346 -19.84 -24.90 -22.29
N LEU A 347 -19.03 -24.74 -21.23
CA LEU A 347 -19.29 -25.28 -19.89
C LEU A 347 -20.24 -24.41 -19.05
N LEU A 348 -20.36 -23.12 -19.39
CA LEU A 348 -21.35 -22.21 -18.80
C LEU A 348 -22.70 -22.25 -19.53
N ALA A 349 -22.75 -22.84 -20.73
CA ALA A 349 -23.96 -23.02 -21.53
C ALA A 349 -24.70 -24.35 -21.24
N THR A 350 -24.10 -25.25 -20.46
CA THR A 350 -24.69 -26.49 -19.92
C THR A 350 -25.01 -26.33 -18.45
#